data_AF-A0A8J5UIK4-F1
#
_entry.id   AF-A0A8J5UIK4-F1
#
_cell.length_a   1.000
_cell.length_b   1.000
_cell.length_c   1.000
_cell.angle_alpha   90.00
_cell.angle_beta   90.00
_cell.angle_gamma   90.00
#
_symmetry.space_group_name_H-M   'P 1'
#
loop_
_entity.id
_entity.type
_entity.pdbx_description
1 polymer ?
#
loop_
_entity_poly.entity_id
_entity_poly.type
_entity_poly.pdbx_seq_one_letter_code
_entity_poly.pdbx_strand_id
1 'polypeptide(L)'
;MQIQDSAQERALTDGSHLVMAGKMTVPICLEFCASNGTQYQYAGLEWSRECWCAPYLSSLSVRLGDGDCENSCEGNSSQVCGGPLRLSVYELAKGGDAPDGVAIHQIPRGLFVLTIISGMSLLSV
;
A
#
# COMPACT_ATOMS: atom_id res chain seq x y z
N MET A 1 -14.35 -13.93 -27.45
CA MET A 1 -13.33 -12.91 -27.77
C MET A 1 -13.00 -12.21 -26.46
N GLN A 2 -12.10 -12.76 -25.65
CA GLN A 2 -11.50 -12.02 -24.55
C GLN A 2 -10.65 -10.94 -25.22
N ILE A 3 -11.11 -9.69 -25.16
CA ILE A 3 -10.23 -8.54 -25.35
C ILE A 3 -9.05 -8.81 -24.41
N GLN A 4 -7.83 -8.82 -24.95
CA GLN A 4 -6.62 -8.90 -24.15
C GLN A 4 -6.67 -7.71 -23.21
N ASP A 5 -7.19 -7.97 -22.02
CA ASP A 5 -7.43 -6.98 -21.01
C ASP A 5 -6.05 -6.41 -20.67
N SER A 6 -5.94 -5.07 -20.74
CA SER A 6 -4.77 -4.27 -20.37
C SER A 6 -4.17 -4.62 -18.99
N ALA A 7 -4.82 -5.51 -18.23
CA ALA A 7 -4.31 -6.17 -17.04
C ALA A 7 -2.95 -6.88 -17.19
N GLN A 8 -2.52 -7.27 -18.39
CA GLN A 8 -1.22 -7.93 -18.58
C GLN A 8 -0.01 -6.99 -18.43
N GLU A 9 -0.22 -5.67 -18.36
CA GLU A 9 0.87 -4.69 -18.24
C GLU A 9 0.83 -3.90 -16.91
N ARG A 10 -0.10 -4.21 -16.01
CA ARG A 10 -0.23 -3.50 -14.73
C ARG A 10 0.83 -3.98 -13.73
N ALA A 11 1.28 -3.06 -12.86
CA ALA A 11 2.28 -3.35 -11.84
C ALA A 11 1.86 -4.51 -10.91
N LEU A 12 0.56 -4.57 -10.58
CA LEU A 12 -0.06 -5.67 -9.87
C LEU A 12 -0.95 -6.43 -10.85
N THR A 13 -0.43 -7.56 -11.32
CA THR A 13 -1.12 -8.47 -12.24
C THR A 13 -1.36 -9.82 -11.56
N ASP A 14 -2.23 -10.66 -12.13
CA ASP A 14 -2.43 -12.04 -11.69
C ASP A 14 -2.96 -12.21 -10.25
N GLY A 15 -3.79 -11.29 -9.79
CA GLY A 15 -4.49 -11.41 -8.52
C GLY A 15 -5.92 -10.90 -8.54
N SER A 16 -6.45 -10.57 -7.36
CA SER A 16 -7.83 -10.11 -7.20
C SER A 16 -7.90 -8.60 -7.15
N HIS A 17 -9.07 -8.06 -7.47
CA HIS A 17 -9.33 -6.63 -7.33
C HIS A 17 -10.69 -6.38 -6.66
N LEU A 18 -10.81 -5.20 -6.08
CA LEU A 18 -12.02 -4.72 -5.42
C LEU A 18 -12.19 -3.23 -5.76
N VAL A 19 -13.40 -2.83 -6.11
CA VAL A 19 -13.74 -1.43 -6.37
C VAL A 19 -14.83 -0.98 -5.40
N MET A 20 -14.58 0.08 -4.64
CA MET A 20 -15.53 0.63 -3.66
C MET A 20 -15.73 2.14 -3.85
N ALA A 21 -16.66 2.50 -4.72
CA ALA A 21 -17.04 3.89 -4.94
C ALA A 21 -17.53 4.55 -3.65
N GLY A 22 -16.98 5.71 -3.31
CA GLY A 22 -17.34 6.50 -2.13
C GLY A 22 -16.92 5.91 -0.79
N LYS A 23 -16.24 4.76 -0.76
CA LYS A 23 -15.98 4.00 0.47
C LYS A 23 -14.56 3.45 0.59
N MET A 24 -13.79 3.40 -0.49
CA MET A 24 -12.44 2.84 -0.43
C MET A 24 -11.55 3.62 0.54
N THR A 25 -10.77 2.88 1.32
CA THR A 25 -9.73 3.38 2.22
C THR A 25 -8.51 2.46 2.14
N VAL A 26 -7.35 2.94 2.57
CA VAL A 26 -6.14 2.10 2.63
C VAL A 26 -6.37 0.83 3.47
N PRO A 27 -6.90 0.90 4.72
CA PRO A 27 -7.13 -0.30 5.52
C PRO A 27 -8.06 -1.32 4.86
N ILE A 28 -9.15 -0.87 4.21
CA ILE A 28 -10.06 -1.76 3.49
C ILE A 28 -9.32 -2.56 2.42
N CYS A 29 -8.44 -1.90 1.65
CA CYS A 29 -7.68 -2.59 0.62
C CYS A 29 -6.67 -3.59 1.19
N LEU A 30 -5.95 -3.19 2.25
CA LEU A 30 -4.98 -4.06 2.91
C LEU A 30 -5.66 -5.29 3.52
N GLU A 31 -6.79 -5.11 4.21
CA GLU A 31 -7.58 -6.20 4.79
C GLU A 31 -8.12 -7.15 3.72
N PHE A 32 -8.61 -6.59 2.60
CA PHE A 32 -9.05 -7.39 1.46
C PHE A 32 -7.92 -8.26 0.91
N CYS A 33 -6.74 -7.68 0.70
CA CYS A 33 -5.59 -8.40 0.16
C CYS A 33 -4.88 -9.31 1.18
N ALA A 34 -5.03 -9.06 2.48
CA ALA A 34 -4.45 -9.87 3.56
C ALA A 34 -5.41 -10.96 4.08
N SER A 35 -6.62 -11.05 3.53
CA SER A 35 -7.63 -12.00 3.98
C SER A 35 -7.09 -13.45 3.93
N ASN A 36 -7.41 -14.21 4.99
CA ASN A 36 -6.94 -15.57 5.18
C ASN A 36 -7.25 -16.45 3.96
N GLY A 37 -6.21 -17.05 3.37
CA GLY A 37 -6.31 -17.92 2.20
C GLY A 37 -5.88 -17.27 0.89
N THR A 38 -5.54 -15.98 0.90
CA THR A 38 -4.88 -15.34 -0.25
C THR A 38 -3.36 -15.47 -0.15
N GLN A 39 -2.69 -15.63 -1.29
CA GLN A 39 -1.23 -15.71 -1.41
C GLN A 39 -0.61 -14.36 -1.80
N TYR A 40 -1.33 -13.27 -1.56
CA TYR A 40 -0.92 -11.94 -2.01
C TYR A 40 0.18 -11.39 -1.10
N GLN A 41 1.21 -10.84 -1.74
CA GLN A 41 2.32 -10.16 -1.06
C GLN A 41 2.18 -8.64 -1.19
N TYR A 42 1.39 -8.18 -2.16
CA TYR A 42 1.25 -6.78 -2.49
C TYR A 42 -0.22 -6.39 -2.58
N ALA A 43 -0.52 -5.21 -2.07
CA ALA A 43 -1.76 -4.49 -2.28
C ALA A 43 -1.46 -3.16 -2.98
N GLY A 44 -2.37 -2.67 -3.81
CA GLY A 44 -2.20 -1.40 -4.50
C GLY A 44 -3.51 -0.67 -4.69
N LEU A 45 -3.51 0.63 -4.41
CA LEU A 45 -4.68 1.48 -4.57
C LEU A 45 -4.53 2.35 -5.81
N GLU A 46 -5.61 2.44 -6.59
CA GLU A 46 -5.69 3.25 -7.81
C GLU A 46 -6.97 4.07 -7.83
N TRP A 47 -6.88 5.26 -8.45
CA TRP A 47 -8.04 6.07 -8.80
C TRP A 47 -9.02 6.33 -7.65
N SER A 48 -8.50 6.52 -6.43
CA SER A 48 -9.27 6.79 -5.20
C SER A 48 -10.16 5.67 -4.67
N ARG A 49 -10.48 4.67 -5.50
CA ARG A 49 -11.59 3.74 -5.27
C ARG A 49 -11.27 2.28 -5.55
N GLU A 50 -10.16 2.01 -6.21
CA GLU A 50 -9.78 0.68 -6.67
C GLU A 50 -8.68 0.12 -5.79
N CYS A 51 -8.77 -1.18 -5.55
CA CYS A 51 -7.81 -1.97 -4.81
C CYS A 51 -7.42 -3.18 -5.65
N TRP A 52 -6.13 -3.46 -5.71
CA TRP A 52 -5.51 -4.49 -6.50
C TRP A 52 -4.59 -5.32 -5.60
N CYS A 53 -4.71 -6.63 -5.64
CA CYS A 53 -3.85 -7.54 -4.91
C CYS A 53 -3.04 -8.37 -5.90
N ALA A 54 -1.78 -8.65 -5.58
CA ALA A 54 -0.97 -9.58 -6.38
C ALA A 54 0.04 -10.33 -5.51
N PRO A 55 0.42 -11.56 -5.92
CA PRO A 55 1.49 -12.30 -5.25
C PRO A 55 2.88 -11.73 -5.55
N TYR A 56 3.03 -10.92 -6.60
CA TYR A 56 4.29 -10.30 -7.01
C TYR A 56 4.03 -8.97 -7.73
N LEU A 57 5.06 -8.12 -7.79
CA LEU A 57 5.11 -6.98 -8.71
C LEU A 57 5.59 -7.44 -10.08
N SER A 58 4.97 -6.92 -11.14
CA SER A 58 5.44 -7.13 -12.52
C SER A 58 6.88 -6.62 -12.65
N SER A 59 7.73 -7.32 -13.40
CA SER A 59 9.11 -6.89 -13.68
C SER A 59 9.18 -5.59 -14.49
N LEU A 60 8.07 -5.18 -15.10
CA LEU A 60 7.93 -3.91 -15.81
C LEU A 60 7.58 -2.74 -14.88
N SER A 61 7.35 -3.00 -13.59
CA SER A 61 7.00 -1.97 -12.61
C SER A 61 8.16 -1.00 -12.40
N VAL A 62 7.86 0.29 -12.47
CA VAL A 62 8.82 1.37 -12.19
C VAL A 62 8.33 2.13 -10.97
N ARG A 63 9.24 2.41 -10.03
CA ARG A 63 8.93 3.27 -8.88
C ARG A 63 8.77 4.71 -9.35
N LEU A 64 7.59 5.27 -9.10
CA LEU A 64 7.30 6.68 -9.33
C LEU A 64 7.63 7.52 -8.09
N GLY A 65 7.65 8.84 -8.24
CA GLY A 65 7.75 9.74 -7.09
C GLY A 65 6.46 9.73 -6.28
N ASP A 66 6.52 10.04 -4.99
CA ASP A 66 5.32 10.01 -4.13
C ASP A 66 4.25 11.02 -4.62
N GLY A 67 4.68 12.15 -5.21
CA GLY A 67 3.78 13.14 -5.83
C GLY A 67 3.11 12.70 -7.13
N ASP A 68 3.40 11.52 -7.66
CA ASP A 68 2.63 10.94 -8.76
C ASP A 68 1.36 10.22 -8.25
N CYS A 69 1.31 9.92 -6.95
CA CYS A 69 0.18 9.29 -6.26
C CYS A 69 -0.49 10.28 -5.31
N GLU A 70 -1.32 11.18 -5.83
CA GLU A 70 -1.92 12.26 -5.03
C GLU A 70 -3.44 12.12 -4.85
N ASN A 71 -4.06 11.09 -5.43
CA ASN A 71 -5.49 10.92 -5.31
C ASN A 71 -5.86 10.52 -3.89
N SER A 72 -6.62 11.37 -3.20
CA SER A 72 -7.25 11.03 -1.94
C SER A 72 -8.20 9.83 -2.08
N CYS A 73 -8.23 8.97 -1.07
CA CYS A 73 -9.22 7.89 -0.98
C CYS A 73 -10.64 8.45 -0.84
N GLU A 74 -11.62 7.86 -1.55
CA GLU A 74 -13.00 8.34 -1.49
C GLU A 74 -13.65 8.14 -0.12
N GLY A 75 -13.28 7.08 0.59
CA GLY A 75 -13.77 6.80 1.94
C GLY A 75 -13.01 7.56 3.03
N ASN A 76 -11.84 8.14 2.73
CA ASN A 76 -11.04 8.91 3.68
C ASN A 76 -10.08 9.86 2.96
N SER A 77 -10.44 11.14 2.84
CA SER A 77 -9.71 12.11 2.01
C SER A 77 -8.27 12.39 2.44
N SER A 78 -7.88 11.91 3.61
CA SER A 78 -6.56 12.14 4.18
C SER A 78 -5.61 10.94 4.04
N GLN A 79 -6.07 9.92 3.33
CA GLN A 79 -5.25 8.80 2.89
C GLN A 79 -5.05 8.92 1.38
N VAL A 80 -3.93 8.42 0.90
CA VAL A 80 -3.59 8.39 -0.52
C VAL A 80 -4.01 7.03 -1.10
N CYS A 81 -4.71 7.08 -2.22
CA CYS A 81 -5.26 5.93 -2.95
C CYS A 81 -4.84 5.99 -4.44
N GLY A 82 -3.54 6.15 -4.67
CA GLY A 82 -2.94 6.12 -6.01
C GLY A 82 -3.11 7.39 -6.82
N GLY A 83 -3.26 7.21 -8.13
CA GLY A 83 -3.49 8.25 -9.12
C GLY A 83 -4.11 7.66 -10.40
N PRO A 84 -4.29 8.46 -11.46
CA PRO A 84 -4.68 7.94 -12.76
C PRO A 84 -3.58 7.03 -13.30
N LEU A 85 -3.87 5.74 -13.50
CA LEU A 85 -2.90 4.73 -13.99
C LEU A 85 -1.65 4.60 -13.11
N ARG A 86 -1.78 4.90 -11.81
CA ARG A 86 -0.68 4.94 -10.86
C ARG A 86 -1.13 4.33 -9.54
N LEU A 87 -0.33 3.40 -9.03
CA LEU A 87 -0.64 2.64 -7.84
C LEU A 87 0.14 3.16 -6.63
N SER A 88 -0.57 3.41 -5.53
CA SER A 88 0.06 3.41 -4.21
C SER A 88 0.18 1.97 -3.74
N VAL A 89 1.40 1.43 -3.74
CA VAL A 89 1.68 0.01 -3.46
C VAL A 89 2.11 -0.20 -2.01
N TYR A 90 1.63 -1.28 -1.41
CA TYR A 90 1.92 -1.73 -0.05
C TYR A 90 2.36 -3.18 -0.06
N GLU A 91 3.40 -3.49 0.71
CA GLU A 91 3.79 -4.88 1.01
C GLU A 91 2.97 -5.40 2.20
N LEU A 92 2.47 -6.62 2.07
CA LEU A 92 1.74 -7.33 3.11
C LEU A 92 2.72 -8.19 3.89
N ALA A 93 2.70 -8.10 5.23
CA ALA A 93 3.51 -8.99 6.06
C ALA A 93 3.02 -10.43 5.89
N LYS A 94 3.91 -11.35 5.52
CA LYS A 94 3.61 -12.78 5.56
C LYS A 94 3.37 -13.18 7.01
N GLY A 95 2.22 -13.82 7.28
CA GLY A 95 1.82 -14.29 8.61
C GLY A 95 2.67 -15.44 9.16
N GLY A 96 3.99 -15.31 9.16
CA GLY A 96 4.95 -16.30 9.65
C GLY A 96 6.16 -15.73 10.40
N ASP A 97 6.45 -14.43 10.29
CA ASP A 97 7.65 -13.82 10.91
C ASP A 97 7.36 -12.55 11.72
N ALA A 98 6.10 -12.26 12.01
CA ALA A 98 5.75 -11.20 12.97
C ALA A 98 5.68 -11.81 14.39
N PRO A 99 6.61 -11.48 15.30
CA PRO A 99 6.37 -11.74 16.72
C PRO A 99 5.10 -10.99 17.13
N ASP A 100 4.25 -11.68 17.87
CA ASP A 100 2.93 -11.31 18.34
C ASP A 100 2.68 -9.79 18.44
N GLY A 101 1.79 -9.26 17.60
CA GLY A 101 1.16 -7.95 17.82
C GLY A 101 1.61 -6.76 16.96
N VAL A 102 1.74 -6.91 15.63
CA VAL A 102 1.78 -5.72 14.77
C VAL A 102 0.36 -5.20 14.56
N ALA A 103 0.01 -4.24 15.43
CA ALA A 103 -1.08 -3.33 15.23
C ALA A 103 -1.03 -2.71 13.83
N ILE A 104 -2.19 -2.66 13.17
CA ILE A 104 -2.58 -1.75 12.09
C ILE A 104 -2.46 -0.25 12.48
N HIS A 105 -1.59 0.09 13.43
CA HIS A 105 -1.34 1.42 13.94
C HIS A 105 0.09 1.84 13.61
N GLN A 106 0.28 2.37 12.40
CA GLN A 106 1.08 3.57 12.14
C GLN A 106 0.97 3.96 10.66
N ILE A 107 -0.15 4.56 10.29
CA ILE A 107 -0.09 5.70 9.38
C ILE A 107 0.18 6.90 10.30
N PRO A 108 1.41 7.41 10.44
CA PRO A 108 1.60 8.68 11.12
C PRO A 108 1.09 9.77 10.18
N ARG A 109 -0.16 10.17 10.40
CA ARG A 109 -0.58 11.54 10.12
C ARG A 109 0.21 12.41 11.10
N GLY A 110 1.36 12.90 10.68
CA GLY A 110 2.17 13.84 11.47
C GLY A 110 3.66 13.54 11.42
N LEU A 111 4.36 14.36 10.65
CA LEU A 111 5.61 15.03 11.03
C LEU A 111 6.29 14.48 12.30
N PHE A 112 7.18 13.49 12.15
CA PHE A 112 8.27 13.28 13.11
C PHE A 112 9.57 13.70 12.42
N VAL A 113 9.91 14.98 12.56
CA VAL A 113 11.28 15.43 12.42
C VAL A 113 12.03 14.86 13.63
N LEU A 114 12.58 13.66 13.49
CA LEU A 114 13.51 13.12 14.47
C LEU A 114 14.84 13.87 14.27
N THR A 115 14.98 15.03 14.91
CA THR A 115 16.26 15.73 14.99
C THR A 115 17.22 14.88 15.84
N ILE A 116 17.98 14.05 15.14
CA ILE A 116 19.33 13.66 15.51
C ILE A 116 20.16 14.90 15.88
N ILE A 117 20.34 15.12 17.18
CA ILE A 117 21.55 15.71 17.75
C ILE A 117 21.97 14.75 18.88
N SER A 118 22.86 13.80 18.60
CA SER A 118 24.30 13.94 18.83
C SER A 118 24.62 14.41 20.25
N GLY A 119 25.17 13.50 21.07
CA GLY A 119 25.64 13.76 22.42
C GLY A 119 25.71 12.45 23.20
N MET A 120 26.51 11.47 22.78
CA MET A 120 27.91 11.32 23.17
C MET A 120 28.12 11.46 24.69
N SER A 121 28.54 10.34 25.28
CA SER A 121 29.25 10.13 26.54
C SER A 121 29.58 11.34 27.41
N LEU A 122 29.42 11.16 28.72
CA LEU A 122 30.54 11.21 29.66
C LEU A 122 30.16 10.49 30.96
N LEU A 123 30.91 9.42 31.26
CA LEU A 123 31.17 8.99 32.64
C LEU A 123 31.67 10.19 33.44
N SER A 124 31.28 10.32 34.71
CA SER A 124 32.18 10.31 35.88
C SER A 124 31.44 10.76 37.15
N VAL A 125 31.57 9.90 38.18
CA VAL A 125 31.35 10.06 39.63
C VAL A 125 29.98 10.52 40.10
#